data_AF-A0A969MTW9-F1
#
_entry.id   AF-A0A969MTW9-F1
#
_cell.length_a   1.000
_cell.length_b   1.000
_cell.length_c   1.000
_cell.angle_alpha   90.00
_cell.angle_beta   90.00
_cell.angle_gamma   90.00
#
_symmetry.space_group_name_H-M   'P 1'
#
loop_
_entity.id
_entity.type
_entity.pdbx_description
1 polymer ?
#
loop_
_entity_poly.entity_id
_entity_poly.type
_entity_poly.pdbx_seq_one_letter_code
_entity_poly.pdbx_strand_id
1 'polypeptide(L)'
;MQLHEQSQLQTEELELRVPEKAPIPVSITVTAIRNSQQQLVGARWLIRDIRARKQAEAAFRKSEERLRMAVKAARMVTWSWDATRDRSFTLKPLARSWG
;
A
#
# COMPACT_ATOMS: atom_id res chain seq x y z
N MET A 1 4.98 -6.46 -35.96
CA MET A 1 5.92 -5.55 -35.28
C MET A 1 5.33 -5.15 -33.93
N GLN A 2 5.52 -5.99 -32.89
CA GLN A 2 4.99 -5.78 -31.54
C GLN A 2 6.07 -5.12 -30.68
N LEU A 3 5.79 -3.91 -30.19
CA LEU A 3 6.59 -3.25 -29.17
C LEU A 3 6.49 -4.06 -27.87
N HIS A 4 7.64 -4.48 -27.33
CA HIS A 4 7.72 -5.18 -26.04
C HIS A 4 7.45 -4.18 -24.92
N GLU A 5 6.18 -3.91 -24.70
CA GLU A 5 5.66 -3.12 -23.60
C GLU A 5 5.56 -4.03 -22.38
N GLN A 6 6.58 -3.98 -21.51
CA GLN A 6 6.50 -4.16 -20.06
C GLN A 6 7.90 -4.27 -19.46
N SER A 7 8.59 -3.14 -19.32
CA SER A 7 9.50 -3.01 -18.19
C SER A 7 8.62 -3.07 -16.94
N GLN A 8 8.66 -4.20 -16.22
CA GLN A 8 8.09 -4.24 -14.88
C GLN A 8 8.83 -3.20 -14.05
N LEU A 9 8.18 -2.06 -13.81
CA LEU A 9 8.69 -1.01 -12.94
C LEU A 9 8.66 -1.53 -11.51
N GLN A 10 9.71 -2.24 -11.10
CA GLN A 10 9.83 -2.70 -9.73
C GLN A 10 10.08 -1.48 -8.85
N THR A 11 9.08 -1.19 -8.01
CA THR A 11 9.13 -0.10 -7.06
C THR A 11 9.31 -0.70 -5.68
N GLU A 12 10.43 -0.37 -5.04
CA GLU A 12 10.80 -0.91 -3.74
C GLU A 12 10.75 0.18 -2.68
N GLU A 13 10.26 -0.15 -1.49
CA GLU A 13 10.35 0.72 -0.32
C GLU A 13 11.64 0.42 0.44
N LEU A 14 12.44 1.46 0.66
CA LEU A 14 13.74 1.36 1.28
C LEU A 14 13.87 2.44 2.37
N GLU A 15 14.79 2.24 3.30
CA GLU A 15 15.16 3.27 4.25
C GLU A 15 16.42 3.99 3.78
N LEU A 16 16.25 5.24 3.34
CA LEU A 16 17.37 6.09 3.00
C LEU A 16 18.03 6.56 4.30
N ARG A 17 19.27 6.12 4.50
CA ARG A 17 20.12 6.56 5.61
C ARG A 17 20.96 7.74 5.16
N VAL A 18 20.71 8.90 5.78
CA VAL A 18 21.50 10.11 5.56
C VAL A 18 22.37 10.30 6.82
N PRO A 19 23.69 10.59 6.69
CA PRO A 19 24.53 10.86 7.85
C PRO A 19 23.92 11.95 8.74
N GLU A 20 23.97 11.73 10.06
CA GLU A 20 23.46 12.63 11.11
C GLU A 20 21.94 12.90 11.11
N LYS A 21 21.14 12.20 10.28
CA LYS A 21 19.69 12.38 10.21
C LYS A 21 18.93 11.08 10.44
N ALA A 22 17.69 11.21 10.89
CA ALA A 22 16.79 10.07 11.02
C ALA A 22 16.57 9.38 9.65
N PRO A 23 16.46 8.04 9.61
CA PRO A 23 16.16 7.31 8.38
C PRO A 23 14.89 7.83 7.71
N ILE A 24 14.95 8.07 6.40
CA ILE A 24 13.81 8.53 5.62
C ILE A 24 13.31 7.33 4.82
N PRO A 25 12.09 6.83 5.08
CA PRO A 25 11.49 5.83 4.21
C PRO A 25 11.26 6.47 2.85
N VAL A 26 11.79 5.83 1.82
CA VAL A 26 11.67 6.25 0.42
C VAL A 26 11.14 5.12 -0.42
N SER A 27 10.35 5.46 -1.43
CA SER A 27 10.03 4.56 -2.53
C SER A 27 10.99 4.85 -3.67
N ILE A 28 11.66 3.82 -4.16
CA ILE A 28 12.64 3.92 -5.25
C ILE A 28 12.16 3.09 -6.44
N THR A 29 12.12 3.74 -7.60
CA THR A 29 11.91 3.07 -8.88
C THR A 29 13.11 3.32 -9.76
N VAL A 30 13.66 2.26 -10.36
CA VAL A 30 14.83 2.33 -11.24
C VAL A 30 14.43 1.90 -12.64
N THR A 31 14.83 2.69 -13.63
CA THR A 31 14.59 2.42 -15.04
C THR A 31 15.89 2.47 -15.82
N ALA A 32 16.14 1.44 -16.62
CA ALA A 32 17.26 1.45 -17.56
C ALA A 32 16.94 2.35 -18.75
N ILE A 33 17.86 3.25 -19.09
CA ILE A 33 17.79 4.05 -20.31
C ILE A 33 18.62 3.31 -21.37
N ARG A 34 17.97 2.97 -22.48
CA ARG A 34 18.61 2.30 -23.62
C ARG A 34 18.57 3.21 -24.85
N ASN A 35 19.61 3.16 -25.68
CA ASN A 35 19.62 3.85 -26.97
C ASN A 35 18.78 3.09 -28.02
N SER A 36 18.69 3.63 -29.24
CA SER A 36 17.98 3.00 -30.37
C SER A 36 18.53 1.63 -30.78
N GLN A 37 19.77 1.32 -30.38
CA GLN A 37 20.45 0.05 -30.61
C GLN A 37 20.30 -0.93 -29.41
N GLN A 38 19.37 -0.66 -28.48
CA GLN A 38 19.10 -1.45 -27.26
C GLN A 38 20.26 -1.51 -26.24
N GLN A 39 21.33 -0.76 -26.46
CA GLN A 39 22.46 -0.71 -25.54
C GLN A 39 22.11 0.13 -24.31
N LEU A 40 22.48 -0.36 -23.13
CA LEU A 40 22.32 0.37 -21.88
C LEU A 40 23.23 1.61 -21.92
N VAL A 41 22.63 2.79 -21.88
CA VAL A 41 23.36 4.07 -21.85
C VAL A 41 23.25 4.78 -20.51
N GLY A 42 22.35 4.33 -19.63
CA GLY A 42 22.25 4.86 -18.28
C GLY A 42 21.11 4.25 -17.48
N ALA A 43 20.90 4.82 -16.30
CA ALA A 43 19.77 4.50 -15.43
C ALA A 43 19.14 5.78 -14.88
N ARG A 44 17.83 5.79 -14.75
CA ARG A 44 17.06 6.84 -14.09
C ARG A 44 16.45 6.29 -12.81
N TRP A 45 16.64 7.03 -11.75
CA TRP A 45 16.13 6.73 -10.42
C TRP A 45 15.05 7.75 -10.07
N LEU A 46 13.92 7.28 -9.58
CA LEU A 46 12.91 8.11 -8.94
C LEU A 46 12.90 7.76 -7.46
N ILE A 47 13.23 8.73 -6.61
CA ILE A 47 13.21 8.58 -5.15
C ILE A 47 12.11 9.48 -4.61
N ARG A 48 11.14 8.89 -3.90
CA ARG A 48 10.03 9.61 -3.29
C ARG A 48 10.05 9.39 -1.79
N ASP A 49 10.08 10.47 -1.00
CA ASP A 49 9.83 10.40 0.44
C ASP A 49 8.39 9.93 0.70
N ILE A 50 8.24 8.84 1.45
CA ILE A 50 6.94 8.23 1.75
C ILE A 50 6.55 8.35 3.23
N ARG A 51 7.20 9.23 4.00
CA ARG A 51 6.84 9.48 5.42
C ARG A 51 5.39 9.92 5.56
N ALA A 52 4.95 10.87 4.76
CA ALA A 52 3.57 11.37 4.79
C ALA A 52 2.55 10.26 4.52
N ARG A 53 2.83 9.39 3.52
CA ARG A 53 1.98 8.24 3.21
C ARG A 53 1.92 7.25 4.38
N LYS A 54 3.07 6.87 4.94
CA LYS A 54 3.13 5.94 6.08
C LYS A 54 2.44 6.50 7.33
N GLN A 55 2.53 7.79 7.58
CA GLN A 55 1.82 8.45 8.69
C GLN A 55 0.31 8.41 8.51
N ALA A 56 -0.18 8.68 7.30
CA ALA A 56 -1.60 8.59 6.98
C ALA A 56 -2.12 7.14 7.12
N GLU A 57 -1.38 6.15 6.62
CA GLU A 57 -1.72 4.73 6.76
C GLU A 57 -1.76 4.28 8.23
N ALA A 58 -0.80 4.72 9.04
CA ALA A 58 -0.77 4.41 10.47
C ALA A 58 -1.95 5.06 11.22
N ALA A 59 -2.26 6.32 10.90
CA ALA A 59 -3.42 7.01 11.47
C ALA A 59 -4.74 6.32 11.09
N PHE A 60 -4.87 5.92 9.82
CA PHE A 60 -6.02 5.16 9.32
C PHE A 60 -6.16 3.83 10.07
N ARG A 61 -5.09 3.03 10.15
CA ARG A 61 -5.09 1.74 10.87
C ARG A 61 -5.47 1.91 12.34
N LYS A 62 -4.96 2.96 13.01
CA LYS A 62 -5.31 3.25 14.40
C LYS A 62 -6.79 3.62 14.56
N SER A 63 -7.36 4.35 13.61
CA SER A 63 -8.78 4.67 13.58
C SER A 63 -9.63 3.42 13.36
N GLU A 64 -9.25 2.58 12.39
CA GLU A 64 -9.91 1.31 12.10
C GLU A 64 -9.91 0.38 13.33
N GLU A 65 -8.77 0.27 14.01
CA GLU A 65 -8.65 -0.57 15.21
C GLU A 65 -9.53 -0.05 16.35
N ARG A 66 -9.56 1.28 16.56
CA ARG A 66 -10.46 1.91 17.53
C ARG A 66 -11.93 1.66 17.21
N LEU A 67 -12.33 1.82 15.95
CA LEU A 67 -13.69 1.53 15.48
C LEU A 67 -14.03 0.05 15.69
N ARG A 68 -13.12 -0.85 15.33
CA ARG A 68 -13.29 -2.30 15.53
C ARG A 68 -13.47 -2.66 17.01
N MET A 69 -12.69 -2.05 17.89
CA MET A 69 -12.82 -2.24 19.34
C MET A 69 -14.16 -1.70 19.86
N ALA A 70 -14.59 -0.52 19.42
CA ALA A 70 -15.87 0.08 19.82
C ALA A 70 -17.07 -0.78 19.37
N VAL A 71 -17.09 -1.22 18.11
CA VAL A 71 -18.12 -2.13 17.57
C VAL A 71 -18.16 -3.45 18.33
N LYS A 72 -16.98 -4.03 18.63
CA LYS A 72 -16.88 -5.27 19.40
C LYS A 72 -17.39 -5.10 20.83
N ALA A 73 -17.01 -4.00 21.51
CA ALA A 73 -17.45 -3.71 22.87
C ALA A 73 -18.97 -3.48 22.94
N ALA A 74 -19.53 -2.82 21.92
CA ALA A 74 -20.98 -2.61 21.78
C ALA A 74 -21.76 -3.87 21.36
N ARG A 75 -21.08 -5.01 21.11
CA ARG A 75 -21.67 -6.24 20.54
C ARG A 75 -22.51 -5.98 19.28
N MET A 76 -22.13 -4.96 18.52
CA MET A 76 -22.89 -4.50 17.36
C MET A 76 -22.50 -5.33 16.13
N VAL A 77 -23.51 -5.75 15.36
CA VAL A 77 -23.29 -6.36 14.03
C VAL A 77 -23.29 -5.25 13.00
N THR A 78 -22.22 -5.16 12.22
CA THR A 78 -22.12 -4.22 11.09
C THR A 78 -22.41 -4.96 9.78
N TRP A 79 -23.55 -4.63 9.17
CA TRP A 79 -23.89 -4.89 7.78
C TRP A 79 -23.41 -3.78 6.83
N SER A 80 -23.01 -4.14 5.61
CA SER A 80 -22.88 -3.19 4.50
C SER A 80 -23.73 -3.68 3.33
N TRP A 81 -24.37 -2.74 2.63
CA TRP A 81 -25.13 -3.02 1.41
C TRP A 81 -24.48 -2.30 0.23
N ASP A 82 -24.17 -3.07 -0.81
CA ASP A 82 -23.69 -2.53 -2.09
C ASP A 82 -24.87 -2.37 -3.03
N ALA A 83 -25.33 -1.13 -3.19
CA ALA A 83 -26.47 -0.75 -4.03
C ALA A 83 -26.28 -1.11 -5.52
N THR A 84 -25.03 -1.20 -5.97
CA THR A 84 -24.68 -1.42 -7.38
C THR A 84 -24.79 -2.89 -7.77
N ARG A 85 -24.63 -3.78 -6.80
CA ARG A 85 -24.63 -5.24 -7.01
C ARG A 85 -25.80 -5.95 -6.33
N ASP A 86 -26.65 -5.20 -5.65
CA ASP A 86 -27.71 -5.68 -4.75
C ASP A 86 -27.23 -6.84 -3.88
N ARG A 87 -26.10 -6.61 -3.20
CA ARG A 87 -25.49 -7.60 -2.30
C ARG A 87 -25.28 -6.99 -0.94
N SER A 88 -25.80 -7.65 0.08
CA SER A 88 -25.47 -7.36 1.47
C SER A 88 -24.31 -8.25 1.92
N PHE A 89 -23.32 -7.65 2.58
CA PHE A 89 -22.24 -8.36 3.24
C PHE A 89 -22.28 -8.04 4.74
N THR A 90 -22.40 -9.08 5.57
CA THR A 90 -22.22 -8.95 7.02
C THR A 90 -20.74 -9.16 7.33
N LEU A 91 -20.11 -8.21 8.03
CA LEU A 91 -18.81 -8.47 8.65
C LEU A 91 -19.04 -9.51 9.74
N LYS A 92 -18.74 -10.78 9.44
CA LYS A 92 -19.01 -11.91 10.33
C LYS A 92 -18.38 -11.63 11.70
N PRO A 93 -19.16 -11.65 12.79
CA PRO A 93 -18.57 -11.69 14.11
C PRO A 93 -17.77 -13.00 14.18
N LEU A 94 -16.50 -12.92 14.61
CA LEU A 94 -15.71 -14.08 15.03
C LEU A 94 -16.38 -14.66 16.29
N ALA A 95 -17.51 -15.34 16.09
CA ALA A 95 -18.18 -16.12 17.09
C ALA A 95 -17.38 -17.42 17.23
N ARG A 96 -16.55 -17.43 18.28
CA ARG A 96 -16.14 -18.63 19.01
C ARG A 96 -17.21 -19.73 18.90
N SER A 97 -16.90 -20.82 18.21
CA SER A 97 -17.59 -22.09 18.41
C SER A 97 -17.08 -22.69 19.72
N TRP A 98 -17.91 -22.62 20.76
CA TRP A 98 -17.86 -23.52 21.91
C TRP A 98 -19.25 -24.14 22.03
N GLY A 99 -19.30 -25.47 22.12
CA GLY A 99 -20.50 -26.29 22.25
C GLY A 99 -20.76 -27.15 21.03
#